data_AF-A0A1S6ERS2-F1
#
_entry.id   AF-A0A1S6ERS2-F1
#
_cell.length_a   1.000
_cell.length_b   1.000
_cell.length_c   1.000
_cell.angle_alpha   90.00
_cell.angle_beta   90.00
_cell.angle_gamma   90.00
#
_symmetry.space_group_name_H-M   'P 1'
#
loop_
_entity.id
_entity.type
_entity.pdbx_description
1 polymer ?
#
loop_
_entity_poly.entity_id
_entity_poly.type
_entity_poly.pdbx_seq_one_letter_code
_entity_poly.pdbx_strand_id
1 'polypeptide(L)'
;MRMTLIAAVSALALTGAATAVAAAPVAITQAVEYTDAQLQAFATAMTAVRAAGPADGATPTPEQQAAMAAAVDSSGMDIAAFNALGTAVSTDEVLQARLAVLAAPESAAGSVAASVTDEEAAQFAAAMVQVRAAGPTDGTTPTTEQQAAMAAAVTASGLELERFNAIAQAVSTDERLQARMELADAQTQ
;
A
#
# COMPACT_ATOMS: atom_id res chain seq x y z
N MET A 1 30.26 -5.91 -30.93
CA MET A 1 31.12 -4.88 -31.58
C MET A 1 30.21 -3.86 -32.25
N ARG A 2 30.54 -2.56 -32.16
CA ARG A 2 29.95 -1.36 -32.82
C ARG A 2 28.68 -1.51 -33.71
N MET A 3 27.63 -0.72 -33.34
CA MET A 3 26.83 0.24 -34.16
C MET A 3 26.14 -0.27 -35.44
N THR A 4 24.93 0.17 -35.83
CA THR A 4 24.52 1.53 -36.29
C THR A 4 22.96 1.55 -36.22
N LEU A 5 22.20 2.57 -35.77
CA LEU A 5 22.00 3.96 -36.29
C LEU A 5 21.52 3.95 -37.78
N ILE A 6 20.55 4.71 -38.30
CA ILE A 6 19.68 5.83 -37.85
C ILE A 6 18.33 5.77 -38.60
N ALA A 7 17.23 6.25 -37.98
CA ALA A 7 16.10 6.86 -38.71
C ALA A 7 15.26 7.76 -37.77
N ALA A 8 15.62 9.03 -37.62
CA ALA A 8 14.83 10.01 -36.86
C ALA A 8 14.00 10.88 -37.81
N VAL A 9 12.73 11.14 -37.45
CA VAL A 9 11.92 12.20 -38.07
C VAL A 9 12.04 13.45 -37.20
N SER A 10 12.43 14.57 -37.80
CA SER A 10 12.53 15.87 -37.13
C SER A 10 11.77 16.92 -37.93
N ALA A 11 11.11 17.85 -37.23
CA ALA A 11 10.19 18.80 -37.84
C ALA A 11 10.79 20.20 -38.05
N LEU A 12 10.49 20.79 -39.19
CA LEU A 12 10.61 22.22 -39.53
C LEU A 12 9.53 22.52 -40.58
N ALA A 13 8.84 23.66 -40.63
CA ALA A 13 8.68 24.79 -39.69
C ALA A 13 7.25 25.35 -39.94
N LEU A 14 6.80 26.59 -39.73
CA LEU A 14 7.27 27.91 -39.29
C LEU A 14 5.96 28.62 -38.81
N THR A 15 5.84 29.58 -37.88
CA THR A 15 6.52 30.86 -37.58
C THR A 15 6.11 31.31 -36.16
N GLY A 16 6.95 32.02 -35.41
CA GLY A 16 6.56 32.65 -34.14
C GLY A 16 7.77 33.20 -33.38
N ALA A 17 7.59 34.27 -32.59
CA ALA A 17 8.71 35.01 -31.99
C ALA A 17 8.71 35.01 -30.45
N ALA A 18 9.90 35.28 -29.91
CA ALA A 18 10.23 35.65 -28.53
C ALA A 18 10.29 34.57 -27.43
N THR A 19 11.38 34.64 -26.66
CA THR A 19 11.51 34.35 -25.22
C THR A 19 10.96 33.03 -24.65
N ALA A 20 11.83 32.02 -24.52
CA ALA A 20 12.22 31.45 -23.21
C ALA A 20 13.40 30.47 -23.36
N VAL A 21 14.26 30.36 -22.34
CA VAL A 21 15.13 29.18 -22.19
C VAL A 21 14.30 28.07 -21.56
N ALA A 22 13.64 27.29 -22.42
CA ALA A 22 13.02 26.03 -22.00
C ALA A 22 14.14 25.01 -21.75
N ALA A 23 14.58 24.90 -20.49
CA ALA A 23 15.26 23.69 -20.05
C ALA A 23 14.34 22.50 -20.36
N ALA A 24 14.87 21.45 -20.99
CA ALA A 24 14.11 20.22 -21.15
C ALA A 24 13.63 19.74 -19.77
N PRO A 25 12.38 19.25 -19.63
CA PRO A 25 11.94 18.71 -18.37
C PRO A 25 12.86 17.54 -18.00
N VAL A 26 13.73 17.77 -17.02
CA VAL A 26 14.41 16.68 -16.34
C VAL A 26 13.29 15.83 -15.78
N ALA A 27 13.18 14.60 -16.26
CA ALA A 27 12.28 13.61 -15.69
C ALA A 27 12.82 13.23 -14.32
N ILE A 28 12.58 14.12 -13.34
CA ILE A 28 12.65 13.77 -11.93
C ILE A 28 11.66 12.64 -11.77
N THR A 29 12.19 11.43 -11.56
CA THR A 29 11.46 10.31 -10.99
C THR A 29 11.07 10.71 -9.58
N GLN A 30 10.05 11.57 -9.47
CA GLN A 30 9.31 11.74 -8.24
C GLN A 30 8.82 10.34 -7.87
N ALA A 31 9.02 9.93 -6.62
CA ALA A 31 8.16 8.90 -6.08
C ALA A 31 6.73 9.41 -6.30
N VAL A 32 5.94 8.68 -7.09
CA VAL A 32 4.54 9.04 -7.31
C VAL A 32 3.84 8.65 -6.01
N GLU A 33 3.75 9.59 -5.08
CA GLU A 33 2.99 9.42 -3.85
C GLU A 33 1.51 9.24 -4.23
N TYR A 34 1.12 7.98 -4.39
CA TYR A 34 -0.26 7.63 -4.69
C TYR A 34 -1.13 8.04 -3.51
N THR A 35 -2.02 8.99 -3.76
CA THR A 35 -3.01 9.48 -2.80
C THR A 35 -4.02 8.37 -2.50
N ASP A 36 -4.63 8.38 -1.31
CA ASP A 36 -5.61 7.35 -0.95
C ASP A 36 -6.83 7.36 -1.88
N ALA A 37 -7.19 8.51 -2.45
CA ALA A 37 -8.21 8.61 -3.50
C ALA A 37 -7.84 7.84 -4.78
N GLN A 38 -6.57 7.86 -5.20
CA GLN A 38 -6.09 7.04 -6.33
C GLN A 38 -6.07 5.56 -5.97
N LEU A 39 -5.64 5.20 -4.76
CA LEU A 39 -5.65 3.80 -4.30
C LEU A 39 -7.09 3.24 -4.18
N GLN A 40 -8.03 4.07 -3.71
CA GLN A 40 -9.45 3.70 -3.62
C GLN A 40 -10.08 3.56 -5.01
N ALA A 41 -9.83 4.49 -5.93
CA ALA A 41 -10.26 4.36 -7.34
C ALA A 41 -9.66 3.10 -7.99
N PHE A 42 -8.39 2.78 -7.73
CA PHE A 42 -7.74 1.57 -8.20
C PHE A 42 -8.36 0.28 -7.62
N ALA A 43 -8.68 0.25 -6.33
CA ALA A 43 -9.36 -0.88 -5.70
C ALA A 43 -10.78 -1.09 -6.28
N THR A 44 -11.51 0.01 -6.53
CA THR A 44 -12.80 -0.01 -7.24
C THR A 44 -12.63 -0.54 -8.67
N ALA A 45 -11.65 -0.03 -9.42
CA ALA A 45 -11.35 -0.47 -10.78
C ALA A 45 -10.96 -1.96 -10.83
N MET A 46 -10.10 -2.44 -9.94
CA MET A 46 -9.75 -3.87 -9.85
C MET A 46 -10.98 -4.75 -9.63
N THR A 47 -11.91 -4.31 -8.77
CA THR A 47 -13.15 -5.06 -8.49
C THR A 47 -14.06 -5.10 -9.72
N ALA A 48 -14.25 -3.97 -10.39
CA ALA A 48 -15.07 -3.87 -11.60
C ALA A 48 -14.44 -4.60 -12.80
N VAL A 49 -13.12 -4.54 -12.98
CA VAL A 49 -12.36 -5.28 -14.00
C VAL A 49 -12.46 -6.79 -13.76
N ARG A 50 -12.34 -7.26 -12.51
CA ARG A 50 -12.56 -8.68 -12.17
C ARG A 50 -13.99 -9.15 -12.46
N ALA A 51 -14.99 -8.29 -12.25
CA ALA A 51 -16.39 -8.59 -12.57
C ALA A 51 -16.71 -8.55 -14.08
N ALA A 52 -15.94 -7.78 -14.87
CA ALA A 52 -16.06 -7.72 -16.33
C ALA A 52 -15.21 -8.80 -17.06
N GLY A 53 -14.24 -9.40 -16.36
CA GLY A 53 -13.38 -10.46 -16.88
C GLY A 53 -14.03 -11.85 -16.93
N PRO A 54 -13.41 -12.81 -17.63
CA PRO A 54 -13.89 -14.20 -17.69
C PRO A 54 -13.64 -14.95 -16.39
N ALA A 55 -14.72 -15.50 -15.80
CA ALA A 55 -14.68 -16.20 -14.51
C ALA A 55 -13.73 -17.41 -14.47
N ASP A 56 -13.59 -18.13 -15.59
CA ASP A 56 -12.80 -19.37 -15.68
C ASP A 56 -11.32 -19.14 -16.04
N GLY A 57 -10.82 -17.89 -16.01
CA GLY A 57 -9.43 -17.56 -16.36
C GLY A 57 -9.10 -17.71 -17.86
N ALA A 58 -10.12 -17.80 -18.72
CA ALA A 58 -9.98 -17.82 -20.17
C ALA A 58 -9.41 -16.49 -20.73
N THR A 59 -9.00 -16.48 -21.99
CA THR A 59 -8.64 -15.23 -22.68
C THR A 59 -9.87 -14.32 -22.79
N PRO A 60 -9.84 -13.06 -22.32
CA PRO A 60 -11.00 -12.16 -22.38
C PRO A 60 -11.45 -11.88 -23.82
N THR A 61 -12.77 -11.94 -24.08
CA THR A 61 -13.33 -11.62 -25.42
C THR A 61 -13.20 -10.13 -25.74
N PRO A 62 -13.35 -9.70 -27.01
CA PRO A 62 -13.34 -8.27 -27.35
C PRO A 62 -14.37 -7.43 -26.58
N GLU A 63 -15.56 -7.98 -26.32
CA GLU A 63 -16.58 -7.34 -25.49
C GLU A 63 -16.14 -7.23 -24.03
N GLN A 64 -15.51 -8.27 -23.47
CA GLN A 64 -14.95 -8.25 -22.11
C GLN A 64 -13.78 -7.26 -22.00
N GLN A 65 -12.93 -7.16 -23.03
CA GLN A 65 -11.85 -6.17 -23.08
C GLN A 65 -12.41 -4.73 -23.10
N ALA A 66 -13.46 -4.47 -23.87
CA ALA A 66 -14.17 -3.19 -23.86
C ALA A 66 -14.85 -2.91 -22.50
N ALA A 67 -15.46 -3.93 -21.88
CA ALA A 67 -16.09 -3.81 -20.56
C ALA A 67 -15.07 -3.54 -19.45
N MET A 68 -13.91 -4.20 -19.46
CA MET A 68 -12.81 -3.93 -18.52
C MET A 68 -12.23 -2.52 -18.73
N ALA A 69 -12.09 -2.04 -19.97
CA ALA A 69 -11.65 -0.68 -20.25
C ALA A 69 -12.66 0.36 -19.71
N ALA A 70 -13.96 0.14 -19.95
CA ALA A 70 -15.03 0.99 -19.40
C ALA A 70 -15.13 0.92 -17.86
N ALA A 71 -14.81 -0.23 -17.26
CA ALA A 71 -14.76 -0.38 -15.81
C ALA A 71 -13.66 0.50 -15.18
N VAL A 72 -12.47 0.57 -15.79
CA VAL A 72 -11.40 1.48 -15.34
C VAL A 72 -11.83 2.94 -15.50
N ASP A 73 -12.32 3.34 -16.67
CA ASP A 73 -12.81 4.71 -16.94
C ASP A 73 -13.90 5.14 -15.93
N SER A 74 -14.86 4.24 -15.64
CA SER A 74 -15.94 4.49 -14.67
C SER A 74 -15.49 4.70 -13.22
N SER A 75 -14.26 4.30 -12.87
CA SER A 75 -13.68 4.55 -11.55
C SER A 75 -13.10 5.97 -11.40
N GLY A 76 -13.07 6.76 -12.49
CA GLY A 76 -12.38 8.06 -12.53
C GLY A 76 -10.85 7.95 -12.69
N MET A 77 -10.34 6.76 -13.03
CA MET A 77 -8.92 6.50 -13.27
C MET A 77 -8.66 6.27 -14.76
N ASP A 78 -7.61 6.91 -15.28
CA ASP A 78 -7.10 6.64 -16.63
C ASP A 78 -6.44 5.24 -16.73
N ILE A 79 -6.50 4.61 -17.90
CA ILE A 79 -5.98 3.25 -18.12
C ILE A 79 -4.45 3.19 -18.00
N ALA A 80 -3.71 4.23 -18.39
CA ALA A 80 -2.26 4.27 -18.17
C ALA A 80 -1.93 4.49 -16.68
N ALA A 81 -2.72 5.30 -15.96
CA ALA A 81 -2.60 5.45 -14.51
C ALA A 81 -2.89 4.13 -13.76
N PHE A 82 -3.93 3.39 -14.15
CA PHE A 82 -4.27 2.07 -13.61
C PHE A 82 -3.13 1.06 -13.82
N ASN A 83 -2.58 0.98 -15.03
CA ASN A 83 -1.48 0.07 -15.34
C ASN A 83 -0.16 0.45 -14.63
N ALA A 84 0.12 1.75 -14.50
CA ALA A 84 1.29 2.24 -13.76
C ALA A 84 1.19 1.92 -12.26
N LEU A 85 0.03 2.15 -11.65
CA LEU A 85 -0.21 1.82 -10.24
C LEU A 85 -0.22 0.31 -10.01
N GLY A 86 -0.83 -0.49 -10.90
CA GLY A 86 -0.76 -1.95 -10.83
C GLY A 86 0.68 -2.49 -10.91
N THR A 87 1.54 -1.84 -11.70
CA THR A 87 2.97 -2.14 -11.75
C THR A 87 3.66 -1.75 -10.44
N ALA A 88 3.44 -0.53 -9.94
CA ALA A 88 4.05 -0.06 -8.69
C ALA A 88 3.68 -0.95 -7.50
N VAL A 89 2.39 -1.27 -7.34
CA VAL A 89 1.87 -2.20 -6.32
C VAL A 89 2.57 -3.55 -6.41
N SER A 90 2.80 -4.11 -7.62
CA SER A 90 3.49 -5.40 -7.77
C SER A 90 4.97 -5.40 -7.33
N THR A 91 5.53 -4.23 -7.00
CA THR A 91 6.94 -4.04 -6.61
C THR A 91 7.12 -3.31 -5.28
N ASP A 92 6.05 -2.89 -4.63
CA ASP A 92 6.05 -2.03 -3.45
C ASP A 92 5.12 -2.62 -2.38
N GLU A 93 5.70 -3.13 -1.29
CA GLU A 93 4.97 -3.81 -0.21
C GLU A 93 4.14 -2.83 0.64
N VAL A 94 4.54 -1.56 0.73
CA VAL A 94 3.77 -0.52 1.42
C VAL A 94 2.51 -0.16 0.62
N LEU A 95 2.60 -0.09 -0.72
CA LEU A 95 1.41 0.09 -1.58
C LEU A 95 0.49 -1.13 -1.55
N GLN A 96 1.02 -2.35 -1.46
CA GLN A 96 0.21 -3.56 -1.24
C GLN A 96 -0.53 -3.49 0.10
N ALA A 97 0.16 -3.16 1.19
CA ALA A 97 -0.44 -3.06 2.52
C ALA A 97 -1.48 -1.92 2.61
N ARG A 98 -1.24 -0.76 1.97
CA ARG A 98 -2.25 0.32 1.87
C ARG A 98 -3.50 -0.14 1.12
N LEU A 99 -3.37 -0.96 0.07
CA LEU A 99 -4.52 -1.55 -0.61
C LEU A 99 -5.21 -2.64 0.22
N ALA A 100 -4.48 -3.42 1.02
CA ALA A 100 -5.06 -4.38 1.96
C ALA A 100 -5.90 -3.67 3.03
N VAL A 101 -5.38 -2.58 3.62
CA VAL A 101 -6.13 -1.69 4.53
C VAL A 101 -7.40 -1.19 3.86
N LEU A 102 -7.32 -0.66 2.62
CA LEU A 102 -8.47 -0.13 1.88
C LEU A 102 -9.51 -1.20 1.49
N ALA A 103 -9.09 -2.45 1.27
CA ALA A 103 -9.97 -3.57 0.91
C ALA A 103 -10.69 -4.20 2.12
N ALA A 104 -10.09 -4.13 3.32
CA ALA A 104 -10.69 -4.67 4.54
C ALA A 104 -11.98 -3.91 4.96
N PRO A 105 -12.95 -4.56 5.63
CA PRO A 105 -14.15 -3.90 6.16
C PRO A 105 -13.84 -2.76 7.14
N GLU A 106 -14.75 -1.79 7.30
CA GLU A 106 -14.58 -0.76 8.33
C GLU A 106 -14.71 -1.35 9.74
N SER A 107 -13.69 -1.11 10.57
CA SER A 107 -13.67 -1.46 11.99
C SER A 107 -14.89 -0.87 12.71
N ALA A 108 -15.55 -1.67 13.55
CA ALA A 108 -16.85 -1.29 14.11
C ALA A 108 -16.79 0.01 14.91
N ALA A 109 -17.71 0.95 14.67
CA ALA A 109 -17.71 2.26 15.31
C ALA A 109 -17.76 2.15 16.86
N GLY A 110 -16.82 2.80 17.54
CA GLY A 110 -16.67 2.73 19.00
C GLY A 110 -15.94 1.48 19.52
N SER A 111 -15.45 0.60 18.64
CA SER A 111 -14.53 -0.48 19.01
C SER A 111 -13.14 0.06 19.35
N VAL A 112 -12.32 -0.77 20.01
CA VAL A 112 -10.89 -0.48 20.19
C VAL A 112 -10.20 -0.28 18.84
N ALA A 113 -10.47 -1.12 17.84
CA ALA A 113 -9.88 -1.03 16.50
C ALA A 113 -10.14 0.31 15.81
N ALA A 114 -11.39 0.78 15.83
CA ALA A 114 -11.77 2.10 15.31
C ALA A 114 -11.18 3.28 16.11
N SER A 115 -10.62 3.03 17.30
CA SER A 115 -9.95 4.04 18.14
C SER A 115 -8.41 4.07 17.99
N VAL A 116 -7.79 3.11 17.29
CA VAL A 116 -6.32 3.03 17.15
C VAL A 116 -5.85 4.07 16.15
N THR A 117 -4.89 4.92 16.52
CA THR A 117 -4.22 5.85 15.60
C THR A 117 -3.11 5.17 14.79
N ASP A 118 -2.67 5.75 13.68
CA ASP A 118 -1.54 5.19 12.92
C ASP A 118 -0.21 5.28 13.68
N GLU A 119 -0.10 6.25 14.60
CA GLU A 119 0.99 6.30 15.58
C GLU A 119 0.94 5.09 16.53
N GLU A 120 -0.21 4.78 17.13
CA GLU A 120 -0.37 3.60 18.00
C GLU A 120 -0.16 2.28 17.24
N ALA A 121 -0.50 2.23 15.95
CA ALA A 121 -0.21 1.09 15.08
C ALA A 121 1.31 0.89 14.90
N ALA A 122 2.05 1.95 14.61
CA ALA A 122 3.52 1.90 14.52
C ALA A 122 4.18 1.56 15.87
N GLN A 123 3.71 2.15 16.97
CA GLN A 123 4.18 1.82 18.31
C GLN A 123 3.86 0.36 18.70
N PHE A 124 2.74 -0.20 18.23
CA PHE A 124 2.37 -1.59 18.47
C PHE A 124 3.22 -2.56 17.64
N ALA A 125 3.45 -2.29 16.35
CA ALA A 125 4.34 -3.07 15.50
C ALA A 125 5.77 -3.10 16.07
N ALA A 126 6.32 -1.93 16.43
CA ALA A 126 7.62 -1.82 17.08
C ALA A 126 7.68 -2.58 18.42
N ALA A 127 6.63 -2.47 19.26
CA ALA A 127 6.53 -3.25 20.50
C ALA A 127 6.51 -4.76 20.23
N MET A 128 5.77 -5.25 19.22
CA MET A 128 5.68 -6.67 18.88
C MET A 128 7.04 -7.26 18.48
N VAL A 129 7.87 -6.51 17.75
CA VAL A 129 9.26 -6.92 17.43
C VAL A 129 10.10 -7.04 18.70
N GLN A 130 10.08 -6.03 19.57
CA GLN A 130 10.88 -6.01 20.80
C GLN A 130 10.40 -7.04 21.84
N VAL A 131 9.08 -7.24 21.98
CA VAL A 131 8.47 -8.27 22.83
C VAL A 131 8.84 -9.67 22.33
N ARG A 132 8.83 -9.91 21.01
CA ARG A 132 9.29 -11.19 20.44
C ARG A 132 10.79 -11.42 20.70
N ALA A 133 11.62 -10.38 20.67
CA ALA A 133 13.05 -10.47 20.96
C ALA A 133 13.36 -10.65 22.47
N ALA A 134 12.50 -10.14 23.36
CA ALA A 134 12.60 -10.31 24.81
C ALA A 134 11.97 -11.63 25.32
N GLY A 135 11.12 -12.27 24.51
CA GLY A 135 10.47 -13.54 24.83
C GLY A 135 11.37 -14.77 24.63
N PRO A 136 10.95 -15.94 25.12
CA PRO A 136 11.67 -17.19 24.94
C PRO A 136 11.60 -17.70 23.49
N THR A 137 12.76 -17.89 22.86
CA THR A 137 12.91 -18.43 21.50
C THR A 137 12.37 -19.85 21.33
N ASP A 138 12.33 -20.61 22.42
CA ASP A 138 12.14 -22.06 22.41
C ASP A 138 10.68 -22.47 22.68
N GLY A 139 9.75 -21.50 22.73
CA GLY A 139 8.33 -21.74 23.04
C GLY A 139 8.05 -22.14 24.50
N THR A 140 9.04 -21.99 25.39
CA THR A 140 8.89 -22.24 26.83
C THR A 140 8.10 -21.12 27.52
N THR A 141 7.66 -21.34 28.77
CA THR A 141 7.03 -20.28 29.57
C THR A 141 8.06 -19.16 29.85
N PRO A 142 7.75 -17.87 29.57
CA PRO A 142 8.68 -16.78 29.83
C PRO A 142 9.10 -16.69 31.30
N THR A 143 10.39 -16.51 31.59
CA THR A 143 10.89 -16.30 32.95
C THR A 143 10.45 -14.94 33.53
N THR A 144 10.53 -14.74 34.84
CA THR A 144 10.21 -13.44 35.46
C THR A 144 11.01 -12.27 34.87
N GLU A 145 12.27 -12.51 34.52
CA GLU A 145 13.14 -11.52 33.88
C GLU A 145 12.71 -11.23 32.43
N GLN A 146 12.32 -12.26 31.66
CA GLN A 146 11.74 -12.10 30.33
C GLN A 146 10.38 -11.39 30.38
N GLN A 147 9.53 -11.68 31.37
CA GLN A 147 8.26 -10.96 31.58
C GLN A 147 8.50 -9.48 31.87
N ALA A 148 9.48 -9.14 32.70
CA ALA A 148 9.89 -7.76 32.95
C ALA A 148 10.47 -7.09 31.68
N ALA A 149 11.27 -7.81 30.89
CA ALA A 149 11.84 -7.31 29.63
C ALA A 149 10.77 -7.07 28.56
N MET A 150 9.79 -7.97 28.40
CA MET A 150 8.65 -7.79 27.51
C MET A 150 7.76 -6.60 27.95
N ALA A 151 7.50 -6.45 29.24
CA ALA A 151 6.75 -5.28 29.75
C ALA A 151 7.51 -3.97 29.48
N ALA A 152 8.83 -3.94 29.73
CA ALA A 152 9.67 -2.79 29.42
C ALA A 152 9.75 -2.50 27.91
N ALA A 153 9.72 -3.52 27.05
CA ALA A 153 9.69 -3.38 25.59
C ALA A 153 8.39 -2.69 25.10
N VAL A 154 7.25 -2.96 25.72
CA VAL A 154 5.99 -2.26 25.44
C VAL A 154 6.08 -0.79 25.86
N THR A 155 6.49 -0.51 27.10
CA THR A 155 6.66 0.88 27.56
C THR A 155 7.70 1.66 26.73
N ALA A 156 8.74 0.98 26.24
CA ALA A 156 9.77 1.58 25.39
C ALA A 156 9.27 1.97 23.99
N SER A 157 8.14 1.44 23.51
CA SER A 157 7.52 1.91 22.26
C SER A 157 6.63 3.15 22.44
N GLY A 158 6.38 3.57 23.68
CA GLY A 158 5.45 4.66 24.01
C GLY A 158 4.02 4.19 24.35
N LEU A 159 3.72 2.89 24.20
CA LEU A 159 2.42 2.33 24.60
C LEU A 159 2.37 1.98 26.10
N GLU A 160 1.24 2.31 26.71
CA GLU A 160 0.85 1.72 27.99
C GLU A 160 0.48 0.24 27.84
N LEU A 161 0.83 -0.58 28.84
CA LEU A 161 0.64 -2.04 28.77
C LEU A 161 -0.84 -2.44 28.62
N GLU A 162 -1.75 -1.66 29.21
CA GLU A 162 -3.20 -1.86 29.03
C GLU A 162 -3.62 -1.58 27.58
N ARG A 163 -3.10 -0.50 26.96
CA ARG A 163 -3.43 -0.14 25.57
C ARG A 163 -2.85 -1.14 24.59
N PHE A 164 -1.61 -1.60 24.80
CA PHE A 164 -1.02 -2.71 24.02
C PHE A 164 -1.87 -3.98 24.09
N ASN A 165 -2.30 -4.39 25.29
CA ASN A 165 -3.14 -5.58 25.47
C ASN A 165 -4.55 -5.41 24.85
N ALA A 166 -5.10 -4.19 24.84
CA ALA A 166 -6.36 -3.88 24.16
C ALA A 166 -6.21 -3.95 22.63
N ILE A 167 -5.13 -3.40 22.07
CA ILE A 167 -4.80 -3.47 20.64
C ILE A 167 -4.57 -4.92 20.23
N ALA A 168 -3.78 -5.71 20.98
CA ALA A 168 -3.53 -7.12 20.67
C ALA A 168 -4.82 -7.97 20.57
N GLN A 169 -5.79 -7.74 21.47
CA GLN A 169 -7.10 -8.41 21.41
C GLN A 169 -7.91 -7.94 20.19
N ALA A 170 -7.94 -6.64 19.91
CA ALA A 170 -8.62 -6.09 18.74
C ALA A 170 -8.00 -6.60 17.42
N VAL A 171 -6.66 -6.70 17.32
CA VAL A 171 -5.96 -7.23 16.14
C VAL A 171 -6.40 -8.66 15.87
N SER A 172 -6.60 -9.48 16.90
CA SER A 172 -7.07 -10.86 16.71
C SER A 172 -8.52 -11.00 16.20
N THR A 173 -9.28 -9.90 16.07
CA THR A 173 -10.71 -9.91 15.71
C THR A 173 -11.16 -8.88 14.65
N ASP A 174 -10.33 -7.89 14.31
CA ASP A 174 -10.66 -6.81 13.35
C ASP A 174 -9.72 -6.82 12.13
N GLU A 175 -10.24 -7.17 10.96
CA GLU A 175 -9.48 -7.35 9.71
C GLU A 175 -8.78 -6.06 9.24
N ARG A 176 -9.40 -4.88 9.43
CA ARG A 176 -8.78 -3.60 9.04
C ARG A 176 -7.73 -3.16 10.05
N LEU A 177 -7.84 -3.54 11.32
CA LEU A 177 -6.74 -3.34 12.26
C LEU A 177 -5.56 -4.25 11.94
N GLN A 178 -5.78 -5.52 11.56
CA GLN A 178 -4.72 -6.40 11.03
C GLN A 178 -4.03 -5.75 9.82
N ALA A 179 -4.82 -5.33 8.83
CA ALA A 179 -4.40 -4.51 7.69
C ALA A 179 -3.42 -3.38 8.09
N ARG A 180 -3.77 -2.61 9.12
CA ARG A 180 -2.99 -1.47 9.60
C ARG A 180 -1.73 -1.87 10.36
N MET A 181 -1.71 -3.02 11.03
CA MET A 181 -0.47 -3.54 11.65
C MET A 181 0.52 -4.00 10.57
N GLU A 182 0.04 -4.68 9.53
CA GLU A 182 0.88 -5.10 8.39
C GLU A 182 1.43 -3.89 7.61
N LEU A 183 0.62 -2.84 7.43
CA LEU A 183 1.08 -1.57 6.86
C LEU A 183 2.15 -0.89 7.73
N ALA A 184 1.93 -0.84 9.05
CA ALA A 184 2.90 -0.24 9.96
C ALA A 184 4.23 -1.03 10.00
N ASP A 185 4.18 -2.35 9.95
CA ASP A 185 5.37 -3.22 9.85
C ASP A 185 6.12 -2.97 8.53
N ALA A 186 5.42 -3.01 7.39
CA ALA A 186 5.99 -2.76 6.06
C ALA A 186 6.59 -1.34 5.89
N GLN A 187 6.14 -0.37 6.69
CA GLN A 187 6.73 0.99 6.75
C GLN A 187 8.00 1.08 7.62
N THR A 188 8.40 0.00 8.30
CA THR A 188 9.56 -0.04 9.22
C THR A 188 10.68 -0.99 8.81
N GLN A 189 10.54 -1.69 7.67
CA GLN A 189 11.56 -2.59 7.09
C GLN A 189 12.52 -1.85 6.15
#